data_AF-A0A9P6WQW3-F1
#
_entry.id   AF-A0A9P6WQW3-F1
#
_cell.length_a   1.000
_cell.length_b   1.000
_cell.length_c   1.000
_cell.angle_alpha   90.00
_cell.angle_beta   90.00
_cell.angle_gamma   90.00
#
_symmetry.space_group_name_H-M   'P 1'
#
loop_
_entity.id
_entity.type
_entity.pdbx_description
1 polymer ?
#
loop_
_entity_poly.entity_id
_entity_poly.type
_entity_poly.pdbx_seq_one_letter_code
_entity_poly.pdbx_strand_id
1 'polypeptide(L)' 'MQTGMWQDERGAERVIAGSLETYKAGIPLRKRATPDDLAHAVMFLLAEQAGHVAMSDLYVDGGATLRG' A
#
# COMPACT_ATOMS: atom_id res chain seq x y z
N MET A 1 6.18 -4.46 -12.04
CA MET A 1 4.86 -4.71 -12.68
C MET A 1 3.99 -3.45 -12.72
N GLN A 2 3.74 -2.71 -11.61
CA GLN A 2 2.98 -1.44 -11.65
C GLN A 2 3.68 -0.31 -12.43
N THR A 3 5.00 -0.16 -12.25
CA THR A 3 5.79 0.89 -12.91
C THR A 3 5.87 0.74 -14.43
N GLY A 4 5.67 -0.49 -14.94
CA GLY A 4 5.64 -0.75 -16.38
C GLY A 4 4.38 -0.23 -17.08
N MET A 5 3.36 0.19 -16.32
CA MET A 5 2.14 0.82 -16.86
C MET A 5 2.20 2.36 -16.80
N TRP A 6 3.29 2.93 -16.29
CA TRP A 6 3.44 4.38 -16.21
C TRP A 6 3.91 4.92 -17.56
N GLN A 7 3.10 5.80 -18.15
CA GLN A 7 3.38 6.43 -19.44
C GLN A 7 4.44 7.55 -19.35
N ASP A 8 4.73 8.02 -18.14
CA ASP A 8 5.67 9.09 -17.84
C ASP A 8 6.13 9.03 -16.37
N GLU A 9 7.02 9.94 -15.98
CA GLU A 9 7.56 10.05 -14.62
C GLU A 9 6.50 10.40 -13.55
N ARG A 10 5.33 10.91 -13.96
CA ARG A 10 4.21 11.27 -13.08
C ARG A 10 3.23 10.12 -12.83
N GLY A 11 3.53 8.93 -13.33
CA GLY A 11 2.70 7.73 -13.11
C GLY A 11 2.41 7.46 -11.63
N ALA A 12 3.38 7.74 -10.76
CA ALA A 12 3.23 7.62 -9.32
C ALA A 12 2.16 8.56 -8.75
N GLU A 13 2.21 9.84 -9.13
CA GLU A 13 1.30 10.89 -8.65
C GLU A 13 -0.15 10.57 -9.03
N ARG A 14 -0.36 10.09 -10.26
CA ARG A 14 -1.69 9.68 -10.73
C ARG A 14 -2.25 8.49 -9.95
N VAL A 15 -1.43 7.48 -9.65
CA VAL A 15 -1.86 6.32 -8.84
C VAL A 15 -2.21 6.76 -7.42
N ILE A 16 -1.38 7.63 -6.83
CA ILE A 16 -1.63 8.18 -5.49
C ILE A 16 -2.95 8.98 -5.47
N ALA A 17 -3.20 9.80 -6.50
CA ALA A 17 -4.39 10.63 -6.58
C ALA A 17 -5.67 9.85 -6.86
N GLY A 18 -5.59 8.79 -7.67
CA GLY A 18 -6.76 8.14 -8.26
C GLY A 18 -7.34 8.94 -9.43
N SER A 19 -8.44 8.46 -9.99
CA SER A 19 -9.17 9.09 -11.10
C SER A 19 -10.66 8.80 -10.99
N LEU A 20 -11.46 9.85 -10.84
CA LEU A 20 -12.92 9.74 -10.84
C LEU A 20 -13.47 9.38 -12.23
N GLU A 21 -12.83 9.89 -13.29
CA GLU A 21 -13.20 9.62 -14.69
C GLU A 21 -13.15 8.12 -15.02
N THR A 22 -12.20 7.40 -14.41
CA THR A 22 -12.04 5.95 -14.59
C THR A 22 -12.51 5.14 -13.38
N TYR A 23 -13.21 5.77 -12.43
CA TYR A 23 -13.67 5.15 -11.18
C TYR A 23 -12.57 4.43 -10.40
N LYS A 24 -11.32 4.90 -10.52
CA LYS A 24 -10.15 4.32 -9.86
C LYS A 24 -9.85 5.06 -8.57
N ALA A 25 -9.95 4.37 -7.45
CA ALA A 25 -9.54 4.91 -6.16
C ALA A 25 -8.04 5.25 -6.14
N GLY A 26 -7.68 6.33 -5.43
CA GLY A 26 -6.29 6.65 -5.11
C GLY A 26 -5.81 5.93 -3.86
N ILE A 27 -4.59 6.23 -3.42
CA ILE A 27 -4.05 5.72 -2.16
C ILE A 27 -4.49 6.67 -1.03
N PRO A 28 -5.26 6.21 -0.03
CA PRO A 28 -5.74 7.05 1.07
C PRO A 28 -4.63 7.82 1.81
N LEU A 29 -3.50 7.18 2.11
CA LEU A 29 -2.38 7.84 2.80
C LEU A 29 -1.57 8.80 1.91
N ARG A 30 -1.93 8.98 0.64
CA ARG A 30 -1.29 9.89 -0.31
C ARG A 30 0.22 9.70 -0.49
N LYS A 31 0.73 8.50 -0.21
CA LYS A 31 2.14 8.14 -0.42
C LYS A 31 2.27 6.71 -0.93
N ARG A 32 3.40 6.40 -1.59
CA ARG A 32 3.81 5.02 -1.83
C ARG A 32 4.45 4.47 -0.57
N ALA A 33 4.19 3.19 -0.29
CA ALA A 33 4.99 2.46 0.69
C ALA A 33 6.44 2.37 0.20
N THR A 34 7.37 2.48 1.13
CA THR A 34 8.79 2.21 0.98
C THR A 34 9.09 0.80 1.49
N PRO A 35 10.25 0.20 1.13
CA PRO A 35 10.68 -1.06 1.72
C PRO A 35 10.71 -1.03 3.25
N ASP A 36 11.06 0.13 3.83
CA ASP A 36 11.11 0.31 5.29
C ASP A 36 9.72 0.26 5.92
N ASP A 37 8.68 0.80 5.28
CA ASP A 37 7.30 0.70 5.80
C ASP A 37 6.88 -0.79 5.98
N LEU A 38 7.31 -1.67 5.06
CA LEU A 38 7.05 -3.12 5.14
C LEU A 38 7.92 -3.78 6.21
N ALA A 39 9.22 -3.45 6.27
CA ALA A 39 10.13 -4.01 7.25
C ALA A 39 9.66 -3.74 8.68
N HIS A 40 9.22 -2.51 8.97
CA HIS A 40 8.70 -2.16 10.30
C HIS A 40 7.45 -2.96 10.67
N ALA A 41 6.52 -3.18 9.73
CA ALA A 41 5.33 -4.00 9.97
C ALA A 41 5.70 -5.47 10.27
N VAL A 42 6.66 -6.03 9.54
CA VAL A 42 7.17 -7.39 9.80
C VAL A 42 7.85 -7.46 11.17
N MET A 43 8.71 -6.49 11.51
CA MET A 43 9.39 -6.45 12.81
C MET A 43 8.40 -6.37 13.97
N PHE A 44 7.29 -5.63 13.81
CA PHE A 44 6.21 -5.60 14.79
C PHE A 44 5.55 -6.98 14.95
N LEU A 45 5.26 -7.69 13.86
CA LEU A 45 4.68 -9.04 13.91
C LEU A 45 5.63 -10.10 14.47
N LEU A 46 6.94 -9.86 14.44
CA LEU A 46 7.95 -10.74 15.07
C LEU A 46 8.15 -10.45 16.56
N ALA A 47 7.60 -9.36 17.08
CA ALA A 47 7.75 -8.98 18.48
C ALA A 47 6.97 -9.93 19.41
N GLU A 48 7.43 -10.09 20.65
CA GLU A 48 6.79 -10.96 21.65
C GLU A 48 5.30 -10.60 21.88
N GLN A 49 4.97 -9.31 21.79
CA GLN A 49 3.61 -8.79 21.95
C GLN A 49 2.65 -9.31 20.86
N ALA A 50 3.15 -9.71 19.69
CA ALA A 50 2.37 -10.30 18.62
C ALA A 50 2.17 -11.82 18.78
N GLY A 51 2.58 -12.42 19.90
CA GLY A 51 2.60 -13.87 20.13
C GLY A 51 1.24 -14.61 20.06
N HIS A 52 0.13 -13.88 19.88
CA HIS A 52 -1.19 -14.46 19.64
C HIS A 52 -1.84 -14.03 18.29
N VAL A 53 -1.06 -13.41 17.40
CA VAL A 53 -1.49 -13.09 16.04
C VAL A 53 -1.12 -14.25 15.13
N ALA A 54 -2.13 -14.93 14.57
CA ALA A 54 -1.94 -16.05 13.66
C ALA A 54 -2.97 -16.00 12.53
N MET A 55 -2.66 -16.66 11.40
CA MET A 55 -3.58 -16.83 10.25
C MET A 55 -4.20 -15.52 9.75
N SER A 56 -3.44 -14.41 9.84
CA SER A 56 -3.93 -13.07 9.53
C SER A 56 -3.25 -12.52 8.27
N ASP A 57 -4.04 -11.90 7.39
CA ASP A 57 -3.53 -11.12 6.27
C ASP A 57 -3.35 -9.66 6.70
N LEU A 58 -2.12 -9.13 6.60
CA LEU A 58 -1.82 -7.73 6.89
C LEU A 58 -1.52 -6.96 5.60
N TYR A 59 -2.33 -5.95 5.31
CA TYR A 59 -2.12 -5.04 4.18
C TYR A 59 -1.25 -3.86 4.63
N VAL A 60 -0.10 -3.68 3.98
CA VAL A 60 0.83 -2.56 4.20
C VAL A 60 0.96 -1.75 2.92
N ASP A 61 -0.15 -1.12 2.52
CA ASP A 61 -0.28 -0.50 1.20
C ASP A 61 -0.86 0.93 1.24
N GLY A 62 -0.98 1.50 2.43
CA GLY A 62 -1.58 2.82 2.64
C GLY A 62 -3.07 2.92 2.28
N GLY A 63 -3.77 1.78 2.21
CA GLY A 63 -5.19 1.68 1.89
C GLY A 63 -5.49 1.55 0.40
N ALA A 64 -4.49 1.29 -0.44
CA ALA A 64 -4.65 1.17 -1.89
C ALA A 64 -5.59 0.03 -2.31
N THR A 65 -5.64 -1.05 -1.53
CA THR A 65 -6.48 -2.24 -1.78
C THR A 65 -7.89 -2.10 -1.21
N LEU A 66 -8.36 -0.88 -0.91
CA LEU A 66 -9.65 -0.59 -0.28
C LEU A 66 -10.73 -1.62 -0.66
N ARG A 67 -11.11 -2.48 0.30
CA ARG A 67 -12.19 -3.44 0.14
C ARG A 67 -13.48 -2.80 0.67
N GLY A 68 -14.47 -2.72 -0.20
CA GLY A 68 -15.88 -2.51 0.12
C GLY A 68 -16.66 -3.78 -0.14
#